data_AF-A0A9D6RIF2-F1
#
_entry.id   AF-A0A9D6RIF2-F1
#
_cell.length_a   1.000
_cell.length_b   1.000
_cell.length_c   1.000
_cell.angle_alpha   90.00
_cell.angle_beta   90.00
_cell.angle_gamma   90.00
#
_symmetry.space_group_name_H-M   'P 1'
#
loop_
_entity.id
_entity.type
_entity.pdbx_description
1 polymer ?
#
loop_
_entity_poly.entity_id
_entity_poly.type
_entity_poly.pdbx_seq_one_letter_code
_entity_poly.pdbx_strand_id
1 'polypeptide(L)'
;MDLPLLLLAVGPALVLLAFFYRHDETDPAPTHLVLATAAAGAVSAAIALYIGHYLRIIAHDFGPVVYAFVIVGFTEELCKMAAVLLVAYTRPTFDEPYDGVTFCVAAGLGFAMVENVGYLAEYGYSTGVLRALLTVPGHALFGVSMGYFVGQARFTRRRPWESAYLAGGLASAAVMHGLFNYLVNEHSSLVSLLLFPAVGAFWLIGLWQVDRNASLSPFRYRDAGTETGPMQRRSWIRFRVGSDAEVVGAQDPFAVWVADIGMGGARIDTGGPIDTGQAYTLTRLGEDNLRIDFDLVGQRDQKGAYIYHCRFATMSWRKRKRLELVLRRLLEEGRDDET
;
A
#
# COMPACT_ATOMS: atom_id res chain seq x y z
N MET A 1 5.35 -14.88 -33.73
CA MET A 1 4.36 -15.29 -32.72
C MET A 1 2.98 -14.91 -33.22
N ASP A 2 2.04 -15.84 -33.19
CA ASP A 2 0.63 -15.63 -33.53
C ASP A 2 -0.12 -14.96 -32.38
N LEU A 3 -1.28 -14.36 -32.69
CA LEU A 3 -2.07 -13.59 -31.72
C LEU A 3 -2.46 -14.39 -30.46
N PRO A 4 -2.92 -15.66 -30.54
CA PRO A 4 -3.31 -16.40 -29.34
C PRO A 4 -2.13 -16.66 -28.40
N LEU A 5 -0.94 -16.93 -28.94
CA LEU A 5 0.27 -17.14 -28.13
C LEU A 5 0.74 -15.84 -27.47
N LEU A 6 0.61 -14.70 -28.15
CA LEU A 6 0.86 -13.39 -27.55
C LEU A 6 -0.13 -13.09 -26.41
N LEU A 7 -1.41 -13.40 -26.60
CA LEU A 7 -2.44 -13.23 -25.55
C LEU A 7 -2.16 -14.15 -24.35
N LEU A 8 -1.69 -15.38 -24.57
CA LEU A 8 -1.27 -16.27 -23.50
C LEU A 8 -0.04 -15.75 -22.75
N ALA A 9 0.88 -15.06 -23.46
CA ALA A 9 2.07 -14.47 -22.86
C ALA A 9 1.75 -13.28 -21.94
N VAL A 10 0.83 -12.41 -22.38
CA VAL A 10 0.58 -11.10 -21.76
C VAL A 10 -0.69 -11.06 -20.92
N GLY A 11 -1.74 -11.76 -21.34
CA GLY A 11 -3.08 -11.72 -20.73
C GLY A 11 -3.11 -12.05 -19.24
N PRO A 12 -2.47 -13.13 -18.76
CA PRO A 12 -2.44 -13.47 -17.34
C PRO A 12 -1.83 -12.35 -16.47
N ALA A 13 -0.79 -11.69 -16.97
CA ALA A 13 -0.14 -10.58 -16.26
C ALA A 13 -1.06 -9.36 -16.16
N LEU A 14 -1.78 -9.03 -17.23
CA LEU A 14 -2.77 -7.94 -17.20
C LEU A 14 -3.93 -8.22 -16.24
N VAL A 15 -4.42 -9.47 -16.20
CA VAL A 15 -5.48 -9.89 -15.28
C VAL A 15 -5.02 -9.76 -13.83
N LEU A 16 -3.81 -10.24 -13.51
CA LEU A 16 -3.26 -10.12 -12.16
C LEU A 16 -2.98 -8.67 -11.77
N LEU A 17 -2.48 -7.85 -12.70
CA LEU A 17 -2.25 -6.43 -12.44
C LEU A 17 -3.58 -5.74 -12.09
N ALA A 18 -4.62 -6.04 -12.86
CA ALA A 18 -5.96 -5.52 -12.63
C ALA A 18 -6.59 -6.05 -11.32
N PHE A 19 -6.26 -7.28 -10.91
CA PHE A 19 -6.71 -7.87 -9.64
C PHE A 19 -6.09 -7.14 -8.44
N PHE A 20 -4.75 -7.02 -8.38
CA PHE A 20 -4.07 -6.34 -7.28
C PHE A 20 -4.37 -4.84 -7.26
N TYR A 21 -4.47 -4.20 -8.44
CA TYR A 21 -4.82 -2.79 -8.53
C TYR A 21 -6.22 -2.49 -7.97
N ARG A 22 -7.20 -3.38 -8.17
CA ARG A 22 -8.57 -3.20 -7.65
C ARG A 22 -8.73 -3.57 -6.18
N HIS A 23 -7.75 -4.25 -5.60
CA HIS A 23 -7.79 -4.63 -4.20
C HIS A 23 -7.46 -3.45 -3.26
N ASP A 24 -6.86 -2.39 -3.80
CA ASP A 24 -6.84 -1.08 -3.17
C ASP A 24 -8.19 -0.39 -3.35
N GLU A 25 -9.13 -0.66 -2.44
CA GLU A 25 -10.49 -0.09 -2.51
C GLU A 25 -10.54 1.36 -1.99
N THR A 26 -9.55 1.78 -1.18
CA THR A 26 -9.68 2.97 -0.34
C THR A 26 -9.01 4.22 -0.91
N ASP A 27 -7.83 4.10 -1.53
CA ASP A 27 -7.16 5.21 -2.22
C ASP A 27 -6.24 4.70 -3.34
N PRO A 28 -6.80 4.18 -4.44
CA PRO A 28 -6.03 3.58 -5.51
C PRO A 28 -4.90 4.47 -6.01
N ALA A 29 -3.69 3.93 -6.07
CA ALA A 29 -2.56 4.57 -6.72
C ALA A 29 -2.92 5.10 -8.13
N PRO A 30 -2.36 6.24 -8.58
CA PRO A 30 -2.67 6.78 -9.90
C PRO A 30 -2.34 5.78 -11.01
N THR A 31 -3.32 5.46 -11.86
CA THR A 31 -3.19 4.39 -12.88
C THR A 31 -1.99 4.62 -13.80
N HIS A 32 -1.72 5.87 -14.20
CA HIS A 32 -0.56 6.19 -15.06
C HIS A 32 0.78 5.85 -14.40
N LEU A 33 0.88 5.96 -13.07
CA LEU A 33 2.10 5.63 -12.33
C LEU A 33 2.25 4.12 -12.15
N VAL A 34 1.13 3.39 -11.98
CA VAL A 34 1.12 1.92 -11.98
C VAL A 34 1.57 1.38 -13.33
N LEU A 35 1.02 1.92 -14.43
CA LEU A 35 1.42 1.55 -15.80
C LEU A 35 2.87 1.93 -16.09
N ALA A 36 3.34 3.10 -15.65
CA ALA A 36 4.74 3.50 -15.78
C ALA A 36 5.67 2.55 -15.01
N THR A 37 5.28 2.11 -13.82
CA THR A 37 6.04 1.13 -13.02
C THR A 37 6.06 -0.24 -13.70
N ALA A 38 4.95 -0.68 -14.29
CA ALA A 38 4.91 -1.91 -15.09
C ALA A 38 5.80 -1.82 -16.33
N ALA A 39 5.78 -0.69 -17.05
CA ALA A 39 6.68 -0.46 -18.17
C ALA A 39 8.16 -0.45 -17.73
N ALA A 40 8.47 0.16 -16.59
CA ALA A 40 9.83 0.13 -16.04
C ALA A 40 10.26 -1.29 -15.61
N GLY A 41 9.33 -2.12 -15.11
CA GLY A 41 9.56 -3.55 -14.87
C GLY A 41 9.86 -4.34 -16.15
N ALA A 42 9.15 -4.05 -17.23
CA ALA A 42 9.45 -4.63 -18.55
C ALA A 42 10.84 -4.23 -19.05
N VAL A 43 11.22 -2.95 -18.89
CA VAL A 43 12.58 -2.47 -19.22
C VAL A 43 13.63 -3.14 -18.34
N SER A 44 13.34 -3.32 -17.05
CA SER A 44 14.28 -3.96 -16.12
C SER A 44 14.51 -5.44 -16.41
N ALA A 45 13.57 -6.12 -17.09
CA ALA A 45 13.80 -7.47 -17.63
C ALA A 45 14.91 -7.50 -18.68
N ALA A 46 14.91 -6.56 -19.63
CA ALA A 46 15.97 -6.48 -20.63
C ALA A 46 17.34 -6.19 -19.98
N ILE A 47 17.38 -5.33 -18.96
CA ILE A 47 18.59 -5.03 -18.19
C ILE A 47 19.07 -6.28 -17.44
N ALA A 48 18.16 -6.98 -16.76
CA ALA A 48 18.48 -8.19 -16.01
C ALA A 48 18.99 -9.31 -16.93
N LEU A 49 18.40 -9.50 -18.11
CA LEU A 49 18.88 -10.44 -19.12
C LEU A 49 20.29 -10.10 -19.60
N TYR A 50 20.57 -8.82 -19.86
CA TYR A 50 21.91 -8.37 -20.25
C TYR A 50 22.94 -8.63 -19.15
N ILE A 51 22.65 -8.26 -17.90
CA ILE A 51 23.53 -8.52 -16.75
C ILE A 51 23.71 -10.04 -16.55
N GLY A 52 22.62 -10.79 -16.59
CA GLY A 52 22.59 -12.23 -16.43
C GLY A 52 23.43 -12.97 -17.46
N HIS A 53 23.50 -12.48 -18.70
CA HIS A 53 24.37 -13.04 -19.74
C HIS A 53 25.85 -13.05 -19.30
N TYR A 54 26.37 -11.93 -18.80
CA TYR A 54 27.76 -11.84 -18.33
C TYR A 54 27.97 -12.58 -17.00
N LEU A 55 27.02 -12.46 -16.07
CA LEU A 55 27.11 -13.19 -14.80
C LEU A 55 27.16 -14.69 -15.04
N ARG A 56 26.40 -15.24 -16.00
CA ARG A 56 26.44 -16.67 -16.34
C ARG A 56 27.82 -17.13 -16.80
N ILE A 57 28.57 -16.29 -17.52
CA ILE A 57 29.94 -16.62 -17.96
C ILE A 57 30.88 -16.71 -16.76
N ILE A 58 30.76 -15.76 -15.81
CA ILE A 58 31.59 -15.72 -14.61
C ILE A 58 31.19 -16.82 -13.61
N ALA A 59 29.91 -17.12 -13.56
CA ALA A 59 29.27 -18.04 -12.62
C ALA A 59 29.18 -19.48 -13.12
N HIS A 60 29.82 -19.80 -14.24
CA HIS A 60 29.64 -21.08 -14.94
C HIS A 60 29.89 -22.31 -14.03
N ASP A 61 30.84 -22.20 -13.11
CA ASP A 61 31.24 -23.31 -12.23
C ASP A 61 30.47 -23.33 -10.90
N PHE A 62 29.53 -22.40 -10.67
CA PHE A 62 28.69 -22.42 -9.49
C PHE A 62 27.58 -23.47 -9.61
N GLY A 63 27.26 -24.11 -8.48
CA GLY A 63 26.17 -25.08 -8.41
C GLY A 63 24.78 -24.47 -8.67
N PRO A 64 23.79 -25.30 -9.02
CA PRO A 64 22.45 -24.85 -9.44
C PRO A 64 21.73 -24.00 -8.39
N VAL A 65 21.99 -24.25 -7.11
CA VAL A 65 21.44 -23.45 -6.00
C VAL A 65 21.99 -22.02 -6.01
N VAL A 66 23.31 -21.85 -6.08
CA VAL A 66 23.93 -20.51 -6.11
C VAL A 66 23.48 -19.76 -7.37
N TYR A 67 23.44 -20.46 -8.50
CA TYR A 67 22.96 -19.89 -9.75
C TYR A 67 21.51 -19.39 -9.64
N ALA A 68 20.59 -20.23 -9.17
CA ALA A 68 19.17 -19.87 -9.09
C ALA A 68 18.90 -18.71 -8.13
N PHE A 69 19.53 -18.70 -6.94
CA PHE A 69 19.24 -17.71 -5.90
C PHE A 69 20.03 -16.41 -6.06
N VAL A 70 21.34 -16.51 -6.32
CA VAL A 70 22.25 -15.35 -6.30
C VAL A 70 22.41 -14.74 -7.69
N ILE A 71 22.51 -15.56 -8.73
CA ILE A 71 22.77 -15.05 -10.07
C ILE A 71 21.46 -14.62 -10.72
N VAL A 72 20.45 -15.48 -10.74
CA VAL A 72 19.16 -15.19 -11.38
C VAL A 72 18.26 -14.42 -10.41
N GLY A 73 17.81 -15.06 -9.33
CA GLY A 73 16.81 -14.51 -8.42
C GLY A 73 17.17 -13.13 -7.87
N PHE A 74 18.37 -12.98 -7.28
CA PHE A 74 18.81 -11.70 -6.74
C PHE A 74 18.95 -10.61 -7.81
N THR A 75 19.56 -10.91 -8.96
CA THR A 75 19.78 -9.91 -10.03
C THR A 75 18.46 -9.38 -10.57
N GLU A 76 17.51 -10.27 -10.84
CA GLU A 76 16.22 -9.89 -11.40
C GLU A 76 15.38 -9.09 -10.39
N GLU A 77 15.33 -9.52 -9.14
CA GLU A 77 14.59 -8.81 -8.10
C GLU A 77 15.24 -7.48 -7.74
N LEU A 78 16.57 -7.36 -7.81
CA LEU A 78 17.27 -6.09 -7.68
C LEU A 78 16.88 -5.12 -8.81
N CYS A 79 16.82 -5.61 -10.05
CA CYS A 79 16.42 -4.81 -11.21
C CYS A 79 14.96 -4.34 -11.09
N LYS A 80 14.04 -5.19 -10.62
CA LYS A 80 12.63 -4.84 -10.35
C LYS A 80 12.53 -3.80 -9.23
N MET A 81 13.26 -3.99 -8.14
CA MET A 81 13.28 -3.02 -7.04
C MET A 81 13.79 -1.67 -7.50
N ALA A 82 14.88 -1.63 -8.26
CA ALA A 82 15.41 -0.40 -8.84
C ALA A 82 14.35 0.33 -9.69
N ALA A 83 13.60 -0.39 -10.52
CA ALA A 83 12.51 0.19 -11.30
C ALA A 83 11.45 0.87 -10.41
N VAL A 84 11.01 0.21 -9.33
CA VAL A 84 10.04 0.76 -8.36
C VAL A 84 10.61 1.99 -7.64
N LEU A 85 11.86 1.92 -7.19
CA LEU A 85 12.52 2.99 -6.46
C LEU A 85 12.68 4.26 -7.32
N LEU A 86 12.98 4.08 -8.61
CA LEU A 86 13.16 5.20 -9.55
C LEU A 86 11.84 5.83 -9.99
N VAL A 87 10.78 5.03 -10.19
CA VAL A 87 9.52 5.52 -10.76
C VAL A 87 8.55 6.01 -9.69
N ALA A 88 8.34 5.22 -8.64
CA ALA A 88 7.21 5.38 -7.72
C ALA A 88 7.60 5.74 -6.28
N TYR A 89 8.69 5.20 -5.74
CA TYR A 89 8.99 5.26 -4.28
C TYR A 89 9.05 6.68 -3.70
N THR A 90 9.62 7.64 -4.44
CA THR A 90 9.76 9.04 -4.00
C THR A 90 8.54 9.90 -4.33
N ARG A 91 7.53 9.34 -5.02
CA ARG A 91 6.35 10.10 -5.43
C ARG A 91 5.47 10.42 -4.23
N PRO A 92 4.89 11.63 -4.16
CA PRO A 92 3.94 11.98 -3.10
C PRO A 92 2.68 11.12 -3.09
N THR A 93 2.36 10.50 -4.23
CA THR A 93 1.23 9.58 -4.43
C THR A 93 1.52 8.15 -3.95
N PHE A 94 2.71 7.91 -3.40
CA PHE A 94 2.96 6.73 -2.58
C PHE A 94 2.76 7.16 -1.14
N ASP A 95 1.52 7.06 -0.68
CA ASP A 95 1.05 7.59 0.60
C ASP A 95 0.37 6.56 1.51
N GLU A 96 0.32 5.29 1.08
CA GLU A 96 0.01 4.16 1.96
C GLU A 96 0.91 2.92 1.79
N PRO A 97 1.02 2.05 2.82
CA PRO A 97 1.87 0.85 2.72
C PRO A 97 1.47 -0.12 1.60
N TYR A 98 0.18 -0.17 1.25
CA TYR A 98 -0.33 -1.04 0.18
C TYR A 98 0.17 -0.62 -1.21
N ASP A 99 0.44 0.68 -1.45
CA ASP A 99 1.08 1.16 -2.68
C ASP A 99 2.39 0.42 -2.97
N GLY A 100 3.15 0.05 -1.94
CA GLY A 100 4.36 -0.74 -2.07
C GLY A 100 4.08 -2.08 -2.76
N VAL A 101 3.00 -2.76 -2.37
CA VAL A 101 2.52 -3.98 -3.01
C VAL A 101 2.11 -3.70 -4.45
N THR A 102 1.26 -2.70 -4.68
CA THR A 102 0.77 -2.35 -6.02
C THR A 102 1.91 -2.06 -7.00
N PHE A 103 2.89 -1.23 -6.62
CA PHE A 103 4.01 -0.88 -7.50
C PHE A 103 5.00 -2.04 -7.71
N CYS A 104 5.32 -2.82 -6.67
CA CYS A 104 6.21 -3.98 -6.83
C CYS A 104 5.55 -5.10 -7.65
N VAL A 105 4.25 -5.35 -7.47
CA VAL A 105 3.48 -6.27 -8.32
C VAL A 105 3.46 -5.77 -9.77
N ALA A 106 3.24 -4.46 -9.99
CA ALA A 106 3.28 -3.88 -11.32
C ALA A 106 4.63 -4.09 -12.01
N ALA A 107 5.74 -3.81 -11.31
CA ALA A 107 7.08 -4.07 -11.84
C ALA A 107 7.32 -5.56 -12.13
N GLY A 108 6.92 -6.45 -11.22
CA GLY A 108 7.04 -7.90 -11.39
C GLY A 108 6.25 -8.43 -12.58
N LEU A 109 5.01 -7.98 -12.78
CA LEU A 109 4.18 -8.37 -13.91
C LEU A 109 4.66 -7.77 -15.23
N GLY A 110 5.17 -6.53 -15.20
CA GLY A 110 5.90 -5.91 -16.30
C GLY A 110 7.05 -6.77 -16.80
N PHE A 111 7.88 -7.21 -15.86
CA PHE A 111 9.02 -8.09 -16.10
C PHE A 111 8.57 -9.44 -16.66
N ALA A 112 7.57 -10.06 -16.02
CA ALA A 112 7.02 -11.34 -16.41
C ALA A 112 6.52 -11.34 -17.86
N MET A 113 5.88 -10.26 -18.32
CA MET A 113 5.41 -10.15 -19.70
C MET A 113 6.55 -10.27 -20.72
N VAL A 114 7.70 -9.64 -20.48
CA VAL A 114 8.86 -9.69 -21.38
C VAL A 114 9.45 -11.10 -21.43
N GLU A 115 9.68 -11.71 -20.28
CA GLU A 115 10.17 -13.08 -20.22
C GLU A 115 9.19 -14.06 -20.87
N ASN A 116 7.91 -13.94 -20.56
CA ASN A 116 6.91 -14.87 -21.06
C ASN A 116 6.78 -14.77 -22.60
N VAL A 117 6.91 -13.58 -23.18
CA VAL A 117 6.99 -13.43 -24.64
C VAL A 117 8.21 -14.17 -25.21
N GLY A 118 9.40 -14.02 -24.59
CA GLY A 118 10.62 -14.72 -25.01
C GLY A 118 10.48 -16.24 -24.94
N TYR A 119 10.03 -16.76 -23.80
CA TYR A 119 9.83 -18.20 -23.60
C TYR A 119 8.78 -18.78 -24.55
N LEU A 120 7.67 -18.11 -24.79
CA LEU A 120 6.62 -18.65 -25.65
C LEU A 120 7.02 -18.58 -27.13
N ALA A 121 7.81 -17.57 -27.52
CA ALA A 121 8.39 -17.52 -28.85
C ALA A 121 9.35 -18.68 -29.13
N GLU A 122 10.06 -19.16 -28.11
CA GLU A 122 11.02 -20.27 -28.23
C GLU A 122 10.38 -21.65 -28.05
N TYR A 123 9.52 -21.82 -27.05
CA TYR A 123 9.02 -23.14 -26.61
C TYR A 123 7.53 -23.39 -26.88
N GLY A 124 6.77 -22.37 -27.31
CA GLY A 124 5.38 -22.51 -27.73
C GLY A 124 4.34 -22.70 -26.61
N TYR A 125 3.19 -23.27 -26.97
CA TYR A 125 1.96 -23.26 -26.17
C TYR A 125 2.03 -24.07 -24.87
N SER A 126 2.67 -25.24 -24.86
CA SER A 126 2.76 -26.09 -23.66
C SER A 126 3.47 -25.38 -22.52
N THR A 127 4.61 -24.74 -22.83
CA THR A 127 5.34 -23.86 -21.91
C THR A 127 4.50 -22.63 -21.55
N GLY A 128 3.75 -22.09 -22.50
CA GLY A 128 2.85 -20.95 -22.26
C GLY A 128 1.80 -21.18 -21.19
N VAL A 129 1.14 -22.34 -21.21
CA VAL A 129 0.11 -22.67 -20.20
C VAL A 129 0.73 -22.81 -18.81
N LEU A 130 1.87 -23.50 -18.70
CA LEU A 130 2.56 -23.67 -17.42
C LEU A 130 3.03 -22.33 -16.84
N ARG A 131 3.63 -21.48 -17.68
CA ARG A 131 4.08 -20.15 -17.24
C ARG A 131 2.92 -19.25 -16.86
N ALA A 132 1.81 -19.29 -17.60
CA ALA A 132 0.60 -18.53 -17.27
C ALA A 132 0.03 -18.90 -15.89
N LEU A 133 0.11 -20.18 -15.49
CA LEU A 133 -0.43 -20.68 -14.23
C LEU A 133 0.54 -20.63 -13.04
N LEU A 134 1.86 -20.67 -13.30
CA LEU A 134 2.87 -20.79 -12.25
C LEU A 134 3.80 -19.57 -12.23
N THR A 135 4.50 -19.31 -13.34
CA THR A 135 5.54 -18.28 -13.40
C THR A 135 4.96 -16.86 -13.28
N VAL A 136 3.91 -16.55 -14.04
CA VAL A 136 3.30 -15.20 -14.02
C VAL A 136 2.69 -14.86 -12.65
N PRO A 137 1.91 -15.76 -11.99
CA PRO A 137 1.53 -15.58 -10.59
C PRO A 137 2.72 -15.53 -9.63
N GLY A 138 3.78 -16.31 -9.89
CA GLY A 138 5.03 -16.25 -9.14
C GLY A 138 5.62 -14.85 -9.09
N HIS A 139 5.79 -14.19 -10.25
CA HIS A 139 6.28 -12.81 -10.29
C HIS A 139 5.39 -11.82 -9.53
N ALA A 140 4.06 -12.00 -9.57
CA ALA A 140 3.16 -11.21 -8.76
C ALA A 140 3.44 -11.43 -7.27
N LEU A 141 3.57 -12.68 -6.81
CA LEU A 141 3.82 -13.01 -5.40
C LEU A 141 5.21 -12.56 -4.92
N PHE A 142 6.24 -12.63 -5.76
CA PHE A 142 7.57 -12.07 -5.44
C PHE A 142 7.46 -10.55 -5.30
N GLY A 143 6.69 -9.90 -6.19
CA GLY A 143 6.34 -8.49 -6.10
C GLY A 143 5.55 -8.14 -4.84
N VAL A 144 4.61 -8.99 -4.40
CA VAL A 144 3.87 -8.81 -3.13
C VAL A 144 4.84 -8.83 -1.95
N SER A 145 5.73 -9.83 -1.89
CA SER A 145 6.70 -9.92 -0.79
C SER A 145 7.66 -8.75 -0.77
N MET A 146 8.20 -8.36 -1.92
CA MET A 146 9.01 -7.15 -2.03
C MET A 146 8.24 -5.91 -1.58
N GLY A 147 7.02 -5.75 -2.09
CA GLY A 147 6.14 -4.61 -1.86
C GLY A 147 5.69 -4.46 -0.41
N TYR A 148 5.50 -5.58 0.30
CA TYR A 148 5.28 -5.59 1.74
C TYR A 148 6.36 -4.77 2.44
N PHE A 149 7.62 -5.13 2.24
CA PHE A 149 8.75 -4.46 2.88
C PHE A 149 9.01 -3.06 2.33
N VAL A 150 8.85 -2.83 1.02
CA VAL A 150 8.99 -1.50 0.41
C VAL A 150 7.97 -0.51 0.98
N GLY A 151 6.73 -0.94 1.20
CA GLY A 151 5.72 -0.15 1.91
C GLY A 151 6.17 0.22 3.32
N GLN A 152 6.66 -0.74 4.10
CA GLN A 152 7.17 -0.48 5.46
C GLN A 152 8.40 0.45 5.46
N ALA A 153 9.29 0.31 4.48
CA ALA A 153 10.45 1.18 4.29
C ALA A 153 10.02 2.64 4.10
N ARG A 154 8.97 2.89 3.31
CA ARG A 154 8.50 4.23 2.99
C ARG A 154 7.95 4.99 4.20
N PHE A 155 7.33 4.29 5.15
CA PHE A 155 6.63 4.89 6.30
C PHE A 155 7.35 4.73 7.64
N THR A 156 8.50 4.06 7.68
CA THR A 156 9.30 4.00 8.91
C THR A 156 9.88 5.36 9.27
N ARG A 157 9.84 5.71 10.57
CA ARG A 157 10.39 6.98 11.09
C ARG A 157 11.90 6.91 11.33
N ARG A 158 12.49 5.71 11.36
CA ARG A 158 13.90 5.50 11.71
C ARG A 158 14.70 5.15 10.46
N ARG A 159 15.61 6.04 10.05
CA ARG A 159 16.41 5.91 8.81
C ARG A 159 17.13 4.56 8.64
N PRO A 160 17.76 3.95 9.67
CA PRO A 160 18.39 2.64 9.49
C PRO A 160 17.40 1.51 9.16
N TRP A 161 16.14 1.65 9.60
CA TRP A 161 15.10 0.67 9.32
C TRP A 161 14.57 0.77 7.88
N GLU A 162 14.68 1.93 7.25
CA GLU A 162 14.33 2.11 5.83
C GLU A 162 15.19 1.17 4.96
N SER A 163 16.52 1.26 5.11
CA SER A 163 17.45 0.38 4.40
C SER A 163 17.28 -1.10 4.77
N ALA A 164 17.03 -1.41 6.05
CA ALA A 164 16.81 -2.78 6.49
C ALA A 164 15.54 -3.39 5.88
N TYR A 165 14.46 -2.61 5.75
CA TYR A 165 13.25 -3.05 5.07
C TYR A 165 13.48 -3.24 3.57
N LEU A 166 14.15 -2.30 2.89
CA LEU A 166 14.48 -2.48 1.46
C LEU A 166 15.33 -3.73 1.23
N ALA A 167 16.35 -3.97 2.06
CA ALA A 167 17.16 -5.17 2.01
C ALA A 167 16.34 -6.45 2.30
N GLY A 168 15.43 -6.40 3.27
CA GLY A 168 14.50 -7.49 3.58
C GLY A 168 13.53 -7.79 2.43
N GLY A 169 13.02 -6.75 1.76
CA GLY A 169 12.22 -6.87 0.55
C GLY A 169 12.96 -7.58 -0.56
N LEU A 170 14.20 -7.15 -0.83
CA LEU A 170 15.04 -7.75 -1.87
C LEU A 170 15.35 -9.21 -1.55
N ALA A 171 15.79 -9.48 -0.32
CA ALA A 171 16.13 -10.82 0.13
C ALA A 171 14.91 -11.76 0.06
N SER A 172 13.74 -11.31 0.53
CA SER A 172 12.53 -12.14 0.51
C SER A 172 12.11 -12.51 -0.92
N ALA A 173 12.06 -11.53 -1.82
CA ALA A 173 11.71 -11.77 -3.22
C ALA A 173 12.76 -12.64 -3.92
N ALA A 174 14.05 -12.37 -3.72
CA ALA A 174 15.14 -13.14 -4.33
C ALA A 174 15.16 -14.59 -3.86
N VAL A 175 14.86 -14.85 -2.58
CA VAL A 175 14.75 -16.22 -2.04
C VAL A 175 13.53 -16.94 -2.62
N MET A 176 12.37 -16.29 -2.67
CA MET A 176 11.16 -16.90 -3.26
C MET A 176 11.36 -17.21 -4.75
N HIS A 177 11.93 -16.26 -5.50
CA HIS A 177 12.21 -16.42 -6.91
C HIS A 177 13.29 -17.49 -7.15
N GLY A 178 14.40 -17.44 -6.43
CA GLY A 178 15.45 -18.45 -6.51
C GLY A 178 14.95 -19.85 -6.22
N LEU A 179 14.10 -20.00 -5.19
CA LEU A 179 13.46 -21.28 -4.87
C LEU A 179 12.54 -21.76 -5.99
N PHE A 180 11.73 -20.88 -6.56
CA PHE A 180 10.86 -21.21 -7.71
C PHE A 180 11.69 -21.68 -8.91
N ASN A 181 12.72 -20.91 -9.29
CA ASN A 181 13.58 -21.25 -10.43
C ASN A 181 14.35 -22.54 -10.19
N TYR A 182 14.85 -22.76 -8.98
CA TYR A 182 15.53 -24.01 -8.62
C TYR A 182 14.59 -25.21 -8.79
N LEU A 183 13.38 -25.15 -8.21
CA LEU A 183 12.43 -26.27 -8.24
C LEU A 183 11.85 -26.56 -9.64
N VAL A 184 11.69 -25.53 -10.48
CA VAL A 184 11.21 -25.71 -11.86
C VAL A 184 12.27 -26.32 -12.78
N ASN A 185 13.56 -26.05 -12.52
CA ASN A 185 14.67 -26.55 -13.34
C ASN A 185 15.34 -27.80 -12.74
N GLU A 186 14.81 -28.35 -11.66
CA GLU A 186 15.38 -29.53 -10.99
C GLU A 186 15.10 -30.80 -11.80
N HIS A 187 16.11 -31.67 -11.91
CA HIS A 187 15.99 -32.92 -12.69
C HIS A 187 15.32 -34.04 -11.88
N SER A 188 15.41 -34.01 -10.55
CA SER A 188 14.72 -34.95 -9.69
C SER A 188 13.22 -34.67 -9.63
N SER A 189 12.38 -35.61 -10.09
CA SER A 189 10.92 -35.48 -10.04
C SER A 189 10.41 -35.34 -8.60
N LEU A 190 11.01 -36.05 -7.64
CA LEU A 190 10.63 -35.96 -6.22
C LEU A 190 10.85 -34.55 -5.67
N VAL A 191 11.99 -33.94 -6.00
CA VAL A 191 12.33 -32.58 -5.53
C VAL A 191 11.47 -31.55 -6.26
N SER A 192 11.21 -31.73 -7.56
CA SER A 192 10.34 -30.86 -8.36
C SER A 192 8.90 -30.81 -7.81
N LEU A 193 8.41 -31.90 -7.20
CA LEU A 193 7.09 -31.92 -6.53
C LEU A 193 7.00 -30.93 -5.37
N LEU A 194 8.13 -30.48 -4.79
CA LEU A 194 8.14 -29.43 -3.76
C LEU A 194 7.71 -28.06 -4.30
N LEU A 195 7.61 -27.89 -5.62
CA LEU A 195 7.07 -26.67 -6.24
C LEU A 195 5.65 -26.36 -5.77
N PHE A 196 4.78 -27.38 -5.67
CA PHE A 196 3.38 -27.20 -5.29
C PHE A 196 3.21 -26.66 -3.85
N PRO A 197 3.81 -27.28 -2.81
CA PRO A 197 3.76 -26.71 -1.48
C PRO A 197 4.49 -25.37 -1.37
N ALA A 198 5.56 -25.14 -2.14
CA ALA A 198 6.25 -23.84 -2.17
C ALA A 198 5.34 -22.73 -2.72
N VAL A 199 4.66 -22.96 -3.85
CA VAL A 199 3.68 -22.03 -4.43
C VAL A 199 2.51 -21.81 -3.48
N GLY A 200 2.01 -22.87 -2.83
CA GLY A 200 0.99 -22.76 -1.78
C GLY A 200 1.44 -21.85 -0.63
N ALA A 201 2.68 -22.02 -0.15
CA ALA A 201 3.25 -21.16 0.89
C ALA A 201 3.41 -19.70 0.42
N PHE A 202 3.84 -19.46 -0.82
CA PHE A 202 3.94 -18.11 -1.39
C PHE A 202 2.58 -17.41 -1.42
N TRP A 203 1.51 -18.12 -1.79
CA TRP A 203 0.15 -17.57 -1.74
C TRP A 203 -0.29 -17.24 -0.31
N LEU A 204 -0.10 -18.16 0.65
CA LEU A 204 -0.48 -17.93 2.04
C LEU A 204 0.26 -16.73 2.65
N ILE A 205 1.58 -16.64 2.41
CA ILE A 205 2.41 -15.53 2.87
C ILE A 205 2.00 -14.23 2.17
N GLY A 206 1.82 -14.27 0.85
CA GLY A 206 1.45 -13.11 0.04
C GLY A 206 0.10 -12.53 0.42
N LEU A 207 -0.93 -13.37 0.60
CA LEU A 207 -2.25 -12.92 1.05
C LEU A 207 -2.19 -12.30 2.45
N TRP A 208 -1.45 -12.92 3.37
CA TRP A 208 -1.23 -12.34 4.68
C TRP A 208 -0.51 -10.98 4.62
N GLN A 209 0.50 -10.83 3.74
CA GLN A 209 1.23 -9.57 3.54
C GLN A 209 0.34 -8.48 2.93
N VAL A 210 -0.50 -8.83 1.96
CA VAL A 210 -1.52 -7.95 1.36
C VAL A 210 -2.47 -7.45 2.45
N ASP A 211 -3.10 -8.35 3.20
CA ASP A 211 -4.02 -8.02 4.27
C ASP A 211 -3.35 -7.15 5.34
N ARG A 212 -2.08 -7.45 5.64
CA ARG A 212 -1.31 -6.70 6.62
C ARG A 212 -1.04 -5.27 6.15
N ASN A 213 -0.58 -5.05 4.92
CA ASN A 213 -0.35 -3.70 4.41
C ASN A 213 -1.65 -2.92 4.23
N ALA A 214 -2.71 -3.58 3.73
CA ALA A 214 -4.04 -2.98 3.65
C ALA A 214 -4.58 -2.60 5.04
N SER A 215 -4.28 -3.38 6.09
CA SER A 215 -4.63 -3.02 7.48
C SER A 215 -3.89 -1.81 8.03
N LEU A 216 -2.75 -1.46 7.45
CA LEU A 216 -1.95 -0.29 7.81
C LEU A 216 -2.30 0.94 6.96
N SER A 217 -3.23 0.82 6.00
CA SER A 217 -3.73 1.94 5.22
C SER A 217 -4.30 3.02 6.15
N PRO A 218 -3.86 4.28 6.03
CA PRO A 218 -4.50 5.38 6.74
C PRO A 218 -5.93 5.63 6.23
N PHE A 219 -6.27 5.18 5.02
CA PHE A 219 -7.54 5.44 4.34
C PHE A 219 -8.65 4.41 4.63
N ARG A 220 -8.33 3.23 5.16
CA ARG A 220 -9.32 2.19 5.58
C ARG A 220 -10.43 2.68 6.54
N TYR A 221 -10.23 3.81 7.21
CA TYR A 221 -11.23 4.44 8.08
C TYR A 221 -12.25 5.33 7.34
N ARG A 222 -12.11 5.51 6.01
CA ARG A 222 -12.92 6.41 5.17
C ARG A 222 -14.28 5.81 4.78
N ASP A 223 -14.37 4.51 4.52
CA ASP A 223 -15.62 3.85 4.05
C ASP A 223 -16.57 3.39 5.16
N ALA A 224 -16.14 3.50 6.43
CA ALA A 224 -17.04 3.27 7.57
C ALA A 224 -18.15 4.34 7.70
N GLY A 225 -18.14 5.38 6.85
CA GLY A 225 -19.05 6.52 6.90
C GLY A 225 -20.17 6.52 5.84
N THR A 226 -20.19 5.57 4.91
CA THR A 226 -21.14 5.51 3.79
C THR A 226 -22.17 4.38 3.89
N GLU A 227 -22.02 3.43 4.83
CA GLU A 227 -23.06 2.46 5.12
C GLU A 227 -24.13 3.06 6.03
N THR A 228 -25.35 3.24 5.50
CA THR A 228 -26.58 3.56 6.25
C THR A 228 -27.11 2.37 7.07
N GLY A 229 -26.21 1.48 7.52
CA GLY A 229 -26.52 0.37 8.41
C GLY A 229 -26.64 0.83 9.88
N PRO A 230 -27.37 0.08 10.73
CA PRO A 230 -27.45 0.41 12.15
C PRO A 230 -26.05 0.41 12.76
N MET A 231 -25.71 1.57 13.32
CA MET A 231 -24.44 1.96 13.89
C MET A 231 -23.80 0.84 14.74
N GLN A 232 -22.92 0.03 14.15
CA GLN A 232 -21.95 -0.71 14.94
C GLN A 232 -21.03 0.34 15.58
N ARG A 233 -20.98 0.36 16.92
CA ARG A 233 -20.15 1.24 17.74
C ARG A 233 -18.66 1.09 17.38
N ARG A 234 -18.20 1.72 16.31
CA ARG A 234 -16.77 1.85 16.00
C ARG A 234 -16.24 2.97 16.90
N SER A 235 -15.59 2.56 17.99
CA SER A 235 -14.96 3.44 18.97
C SER A 235 -13.77 4.15 18.33
N TRP A 236 -14.01 5.34 17.77
CA TRP A 236 -12.92 6.30 17.60
C TRP A 236 -12.34 6.57 18.99
N ILE A 237 -11.03 6.46 19.15
CA ILE A 237 -10.37 6.97 20.35
C ILE A 237 -10.63 8.48 20.34
N ARG A 238 -11.47 8.94 21.26
CA ARG A 238 -11.80 10.35 21.44
C ARG A 238 -11.02 10.84 22.64
N PHE A 239 -10.38 11.99 22.47
CA PHE A 239 -9.62 12.62 23.52
C PHE A 239 -10.47 13.76 24.07
N ARG A 240 -10.61 13.81 25.40
CA ARG A 240 -11.16 14.99 26.06
C ARG A 240 -10.09 16.07 25.94
N VAL A 241 -10.42 17.12 25.22
CA VAL A 241 -9.49 18.21 24.93
C VAL A 241 -9.85 19.43 25.76
N GLY A 242 -11.12 19.84 25.76
CA GLY A 242 -11.56 20.98 26.56
C GLY A 242 -10.81 22.25 26.16
N SER A 243 -10.85 22.61 24.88
CA SER A 243 -10.17 23.80 24.37
C SER A 243 -11.10 24.63 23.51
N ASP A 244 -10.86 25.93 23.52
CA ASP A 244 -11.50 26.87 22.59
C ASP A 244 -11.10 26.57 21.15
N ALA A 245 -12.06 26.71 20.26
CA ALA A 245 -11.88 26.55 18.83
C ALA A 245 -12.60 27.66 18.07
N GLU A 246 -12.16 27.91 16.85
CA GLU A 246 -12.82 28.82 15.93
C GLU A 246 -13.35 28.03 14.75
N VAL A 247 -14.61 28.28 14.42
CA VAL A 247 -15.33 27.62 13.33
C VAL A 247 -15.88 28.68 12.39
N VAL A 248 -15.82 28.39 11.09
CA VAL A 248 -16.36 29.22 10.01
C VAL A 248 -17.47 28.46 9.31
N GLY A 249 -18.68 29.05 9.27
CA GLY A 249 -19.81 28.54 8.49
C GLY A 249 -20.07 29.41 7.25
N ALA A 250 -21.34 29.59 6.87
CA ALA A 250 -21.72 30.56 5.82
C ALA A 250 -21.67 32.03 6.29
N GLN A 251 -21.58 32.26 7.60
CA GLN A 251 -21.49 33.58 8.24
C GLN A 251 -20.07 33.83 8.79
N ASP A 252 -19.89 34.91 9.55
CA ASP A 252 -18.62 35.25 10.18
C ASP A 252 -18.11 34.14 11.12
N PRO A 253 -16.77 34.04 11.33
CA PRO A 253 -16.19 33.10 12.26
C PRO A 253 -16.73 33.27 13.68
N PHE A 254 -16.98 32.17 14.38
CA PHE A 254 -17.43 32.18 15.77
C PHE A 254 -16.67 31.16 16.61
N ALA A 255 -16.56 31.46 17.91
CA ALA A 255 -15.88 30.60 18.86
C ALA A 255 -16.80 29.47 19.35
N VAL A 256 -16.24 28.27 19.51
CA VAL A 256 -16.92 27.10 20.07
C VAL A 256 -16.00 26.40 21.06
N TRP A 257 -16.57 25.68 22.01
CA TRP A 257 -15.81 24.86 22.95
C TRP A 257 -15.75 23.41 22.48
N VAL A 258 -14.55 22.82 22.36
CA VAL A 258 -14.39 21.43 21.92
C VAL A 258 -14.24 20.51 23.12
N ALA A 259 -15.31 19.80 23.46
CA ALA A 259 -15.35 18.89 24.60
C ALA A 259 -14.53 17.61 24.34
N ASP A 260 -14.69 17.01 23.16
CA ASP A 260 -13.80 15.95 22.70
C ASP A 260 -13.59 15.99 21.19
N ILE A 261 -12.48 15.42 20.76
CA ILE A 261 -12.11 15.35 19.36
C ILE A 261 -11.32 14.06 19.09
N GLY A 262 -11.54 13.49 17.92
CA GLY A 262 -10.83 12.34 17.41
C GLY A 262 -10.67 12.45 15.89
N MET A 263 -10.09 11.43 15.28
CA MET A 263 -9.74 11.48 13.86
C MET A 263 -10.95 11.53 12.90
N GLY A 264 -12.14 11.14 13.37
CA GLY A 264 -13.37 11.10 12.56
C GLY A 264 -14.40 12.17 12.92
N GLY A 265 -14.14 13.00 13.93
CA GLY A 265 -15.11 14.01 14.37
C GLY A 265 -14.85 14.56 15.76
N ALA A 266 -15.73 15.46 16.19
CA ALA A 266 -15.63 16.18 17.46
C ALA A 266 -17.00 16.35 18.13
N ARG A 267 -17.00 16.66 19.42
CA ARG A 267 -18.15 17.24 20.14
C ARG A 267 -17.84 18.69 20.44
N ILE A 268 -18.70 19.59 19.95
CA ILE A 268 -18.56 21.03 20.15
C ILE A 268 -19.76 21.57 20.92
N ASP A 269 -19.52 22.52 21.81
CA ASP A 269 -20.54 23.36 22.42
C ASP A 269 -20.47 24.74 21.79
N THR A 270 -21.57 25.15 21.19
CA THR A 270 -21.65 26.39 20.40
C THR A 270 -22.25 27.55 21.20
N GLY A 271 -22.69 27.33 22.45
CA GLY A 271 -23.34 28.35 23.28
C GLY A 271 -24.72 28.83 22.79
N GLY A 272 -25.12 28.46 21.57
CA GLY A 272 -26.38 28.81 20.93
C GLY A 272 -26.70 27.92 19.73
N PRO A 273 -27.93 27.98 19.19
CA PRO A 273 -28.34 27.17 18.06
C PRO A 273 -27.61 27.60 16.77
N ILE A 274 -27.11 26.61 16.01
CA ILE A 274 -26.50 26.83 14.70
C ILE A 274 -27.20 25.98 13.63
N ASP A 275 -27.09 26.38 12.37
CA ASP A 275 -27.72 25.69 11.23
C ASP A 275 -27.08 24.30 11.00
N THR A 276 -27.86 23.24 11.10
CA THR A 276 -27.40 21.86 10.92
C THR A 276 -27.36 21.41 9.46
N GLY A 277 -27.90 22.20 8.53
CA GLY A 277 -27.97 21.89 7.10
C GLY A 277 -26.76 22.33 6.27
N GLN A 278 -25.75 22.95 6.89
CA GLN A 278 -24.57 23.46 6.21
C GLN A 278 -23.27 22.81 6.71
N ALA A 279 -22.24 22.83 5.86
CA ALA A 279 -20.90 22.42 6.22
C ALA A 279 -20.16 23.56 6.95
N TYR A 280 -19.31 23.19 7.89
CA TYR A 280 -18.49 24.11 8.67
C TYR A 280 -17.02 23.78 8.51
N THR A 281 -16.15 24.76 8.73
CA THR A 281 -14.70 24.59 8.76
C THR A 281 -14.18 24.97 10.13
N LEU A 282 -13.64 24.00 10.87
CA LEU A 282 -12.78 24.28 12.01
C LEU A 282 -11.53 24.96 11.44
N THR A 283 -11.17 26.15 11.93
CA THR A 283 -9.99 26.92 11.48
C THR A 283 -8.91 27.01 12.54
N ARG A 284 -9.28 26.89 13.82
CA ARG A 284 -8.38 26.95 14.96
C ARG A 284 -8.83 26.00 16.07
N LEU A 285 -7.88 25.37 16.74
CA LEU A 285 -8.09 24.56 17.94
C LEU A 285 -6.98 24.92 18.95
N GLY A 286 -7.34 25.56 20.06
CA GLY A 286 -6.37 26.15 20.99
C GLY A 286 -5.51 27.22 20.29
N GLU A 287 -4.19 27.06 20.33
CA GLU A 287 -3.24 27.94 19.63
C GLU A 287 -2.94 27.50 18.19
N ASP A 288 -3.37 26.31 17.79
CA ASP A 288 -3.02 25.72 16.51
C ASP A 288 -4.03 26.07 15.41
N ASN A 289 -3.51 26.62 14.31
CA ASN A 289 -4.29 26.80 13.07
C ASN A 289 -4.52 25.45 12.41
N LEU A 290 -5.78 25.06 12.25
CA LEU A 290 -6.18 23.75 11.76
C LEU A 290 -7.42 23.91 10.90
N ARG A 291 -7.32 23.61 9.60
CA ARG A 291 -8.43 23.81 8.65
C ARG A 291 -9.10 22.48 8.27
N ILE A 292 -10.16 22.12 8.98
CA ILE A 292 -10.88 20.84 8.84
C ILE A 292 -12.35 21.09 8.58
N ASP A 293 -12.82 20.58 7.45
CA ASP A 293 -14.20 20.70 7.03
C ASP A 293 -15.04 19.60 7.72
N PHE A 294 -16.24 19.91 8.19
CA PHE A 294 -17.08 18.99 8.95
C PHE A 294 -18.57 19.28 8.82
N ASP A 295 -19.37 18.24 9.00
CA ASP A 295 -20.83 18.31 8.99
C ASP A 295 -21.39 18.02 10.40
N LEU A 296 -22.55 18.61 10.71
CA LEU A 296 -23.26 18.39 11.96
C LEU A 296 -24.18 17.16 11.81
N VAL A 297 -24.02 16.18 12.71
CA VAL A 297 -24.72 14.88 12.63
C VAL A 297 -25.83 14.76 13.67
N GLY A 298 -25.83 15.59 14.70
CA GLY A 298 -26.89 15.61 15.70
C GLY A 298 -26.62 16.56 16.86
N GLN A 299 -27.68 16.95 17.57
CA GLN A 299 -27.66 17.82 18.74
C GLN A 299 -28.08 17.02 19.99
N ARG A 300 -27.43 17.26 21.13
CA ARG A 300 -27.85 16.71 22.42
C ARG A 300 -28.06 17.84 23.42
N ASP A 301 -29.31 18.08 23.78
CA ASP A 301 -29.64 18.99 24.88
C ASP A 301 -29.48 18.23 26.20
N GLN A 302 -28.45 18.60 26.96
CA GLN A 302 -28.37 18.26 28.37
C GLN A 302 -28.38 19.57 29.16
N LYS A 303 -29.57 19.96 29.64
CA LYS A 303 -29.76 21.09 30.56
C LYS A 303 -29.35 22.45 29.97
N GLY A 304 -29.71 22.74 28.71
CA GLY A 304 -29.55 24.07 28.12
C GLY A 304 -28.20 24.33 27.46
N ALA A 305 -27.36 23.31 27.27
CA ALA A 305 -26.12 23.39 26.49
C ALA A 305 -26.35 22.95 25.04
N TYR A 306 -25.80 23.71 24.08
CA TYR A 306 -25.93 23.44 22.64
C TYR A 306 -24.78 22.56 22.16
N ILE A 307 -24.81 21.27 22.54
CA ILE A 307 -23.76 20.31 22.20
C ILE A 307 -24.09 19.61 20.89
N TYR A 308 -23.22 19.76 19.90
CA TYR A 308 -23.32 19.13 18.59
C TYR A 308 -22.25 18.06 18.36
N HIS A 309 -22.65 16.98 17.70
CA HIS A 309 -21.76 15.96 17.19
C HIS A 309 -21.36 16.30 15.75
N CYS A 310 -20.07 16.47 15.53
CA CYS A 310 -19.49 16.78 14.24
C CYS A 310 -18.86 15.54 13.62
N ARG A 311 -18.97 15.39 12.31
CA ARG A 311 -18.25 14.40 11.50
C ARG A 311 -17.32 15.14 10.55
N PHE A 312 -16.04 14.82 10.61
CA PHE A 312 -15.07 15.43 9.70
C PHE A 312 -15.30 14.92 8.28
N ALA A 313 -15.32 15.83 7.33
CA ALA A 313 -15.29 15.52 5.92
C ALA A 313 -13.95 14.85 5.57
N THR A 314 -13.85 14.29 4.36
CA THR A 314 -12.61 13.68 3.88
C THR A 314 -11.44 14.65 3.95
N MET A 315 -10.44 14.33 4.78
CA MET A 315 -9.25 15.14 4.99
C MET A 315 -8.08 14.62 4.17
N SER A 316 -7.29 15.51 3.56
CA SER A 316 -5.99 15.13 3.00
C SER A 316 -5.03 14.66 4.09
N TRP A 317 -4.07 13.80 3.75
CA TRP A 317 -3.06 13.29 4.69
C TRP A 317 -2.34 14.40 5.47
N ARG A 318 -2.03 15.53 4.81
CA ARG A 318 -1.38 16.68 5.47
C ARG A 318 -2.25 17.28 6.57
N LYS A 319 -3.55 17.46 6.31
CA LYS A 319 -4.52 17.96 7.31
C LYS A 319 -4.64 16.96 8.47
N ARG A 320 -4.67 15.66 8.18
CA ARG A 320 -4.80 14.58 9.17
C ARG A 320 -3.59 14.43 10.07
N LYS A 321 -2.38 14.46 9.52
CA LYS A 321 -1.13 14.42 10.29
C LYS A 321 -0.98 15.67 11.16
N ARG A 322 -1.44 16.82 10.68
CA ARG A 322 -1.49 18.05 11.48
C ARG A 322 -2.45 17.90 12.66
N LEU A 323 -3.68 17.41 12.43
CA LEU A 323 -4.61 17.10 13.51
C LEU A 323 -4.00 16.12 14.53
N GLU A 324 -3.36 15.04 14.09
CA GLU A 324 -2.72 14.08 15.00
C GLU A 324 -1.64 14.74 15.89
N LEU A 325 -0.82 15.64 15.33
CA LEU A 325 0.20 16.36 16.09
C LEU A 325 -0.41 17.31 17.12
N VAL A 326 -1.47 18.03 16.75
CA VAL A 326 -2.21 18.92 17.65
C VAL A 326 -2.84 18.11 18.79
N LEU A 327 -3.52 17.00 18.47
CA LEU A 327 -4.13 16.13 19.48
C LEU A 327 -3.10 15.54 20.45
N ARG A 328 -1.92 15.14 19.95
CA ARG A 328 -0.84 14.65 20.82
C ARG A 328 -0.33 15.71 21.78
N ARG A 329 -0.17 16.95 21.31
CA ARG A 329 0.27 18.07 22.16
C ARG A 329 -0.77 18.39 23.24
N LEU A 330 -2.04 18.52 22.86
CA LEU A 330 -3.14 18.81 23.79
C LEU A 330 -3.29 17.71 24.85
N LEU A 331 -2.95 16.45 24.52
CA LEU A 331 -2.91 15.34 25.48
C LEU A 331 -1.71 15.39 26.43
N GLU A 332 -0.58 15.93 25.98
CA GLU A 332 0.60 16.15 26.82
C GLU A 332 0.33 17.33 27.78
N GLU A 333 -0.21 18.44 27.28
CA GLU A 333 -0.58 19.62 28.08
C GLU A 333 -1.67 19.31 29.12
N GLY A 334 -2.73 18.59 28.74
CA GLY A 334 -3.81 18.21 29.66
C GLY A 334 -3.41 17.19 30.74
N ARG A 335 -2.21 16.59 30.66
CA ARG A 335 -1.66 15.71 31.71
C ARG A 335 -0.90 16.50 32.78
N ASP A 336 -0.39 17.68 32.47
CA ASP A 336 0.35 18.51 33.41
C ASP A 336 -0.59 19.30 34.34
N ASP A 337 -1.84 19.54 33.94
CA ASP A 337 -2.87 20.21 34.76
C ASP A 337 -3.56 19.27 35.78
N GLU A 338 -3.35 17.94 35.72
CA GLU A 338 -3.91 16.95 36.66
C GLU A 338 -2.91 16.48 37.76
N THR A 339 -1.70 17.08 37.85
CA THR A 339 -0.69 16.81 38.91
C THR A 339 -0.56 17.95 39.92
#